data_AF-A0AAD7R1P7-F1
#
_entry.id   AF-A0AAD7R1P7-F1
#
_cell.length_a   1.000
_cell.length_b   1.000
_cell.length_c   1.000
_cell.angle_alpha   90.00
_cell.angle_beta   90.00
_cell.angle_gamma   90.00
#
_symmetry.space_group_name_H-M   'P 1'
#
loop_
_entity.id
_entity.type
_entity.pdbx_description
1 polymer ?
#
loop_
_entity_poly.entity_id
_entity_poly.type
_entity_poly.pdbx_seq_one_letter_code
_entity_poly.pdbx_strand_id
1 'polypeptide(L)'
;MSSLPLADFYATQPEAGESPVDYWVRLNTAAEHADRHLRKSGGKMENMSAEVAMMFIRNCSNPDLSSVFKCKPISKWSAMEVQEAIDEHQREHQTRKRSSKVERFNVATAAAATCSPVVEEFTTMRAGVQEPPTQGR
;
A
#
# COMPACT_ATOMS: atom_id res chain seq x y z
N MET A 1 -14.93 -13.53 31.91
CA MET A 1 -13.65 -12.84 31.71
C MET A 1 -12.59 -13.67 32.40
N SER A 2 -11.67 -14.24 31.64
CA SER A 2 -10.77 -15.29 32.12
C SER A 2 -9.78 -14.74 33.15
N SER A 3 -9.32 -15.56 34.11
CA SER A 3 -8.32 -15.18 35.11
C SER A 3 -6.90 -15.06 34.55
N LEU A 4 -6.74 -15.15 33.23
CA LEU A 4 -5.48 -15.17 32.51
C LEU A 4 -5.46 -14.04 31.48
N PRO A 5 -4.78 -12.90 31.74
CA PRO A 5 -4.84 -11.73 30.87
C PRO A 5 -4.40 -11.98 29.42
N LEU A 6 -3.52 -12.96 29.20
CA LEU A 6 -3.12 -13.39 27.86
C LEU A 6 -4.19 -14.21 27.14
N ALA A 7 -5.04 -14.94 27.87
CA ALA A 7 -6.11 -15.72 27.25
C ALA A 7 -7.13 -14.80 26.58
N ASP A 8 -7.45 -13.65 27.18
CA ASP A 8 -8.33 -12.65 26.56
C ASP A 8 -7.70 -12.06 25.28
N PHE A 9 -6.38 -11.84 25.25
CA PHE A 9 -5.67 -11.43 24.03
C PHE A 9 -5.74 -12.50 22.93
N TYR A 10 -5.40 -13.75 23.22
CA TYR A 10 -5.45 -14.84 22.23
C TYR A 10 -6.87 -15.20 21.79
N ALA A 11 -7.88 -14.91 22.62
CA ALA A 11 -9.28 -15.06 22.27
C ALA A 11 -9.80 -13.95 21.34
N THR A 12 -9.01 -12.92 21.04
CA THR A 12 -9.40 -11.83 20.15
C THR A 12 -9.36 -12.30 18.68
N GLN A 13 -10.52 -12.77 18.22
CA GLN A 13 -10.75 -13.25 16.86
C GLN A 13 -11.44 -12.16 16.02
N PRO A 14 -11.22 -12.16 14.68
CA PRO A 14 -11.95 -11.29 13.78
C PRO A 14 -13.44 -11.62 13.80
N GLU A 15 -14.28 -10.59 13.78
CA GLU A 15 -15.73 -10.74 13.70
C GLU A 15 -16.17 -10.88 12.24
N ALA A 16 -17.36 -11.47 12.01
CA ALA A 16 -17.88 -11.65 10.67
C ALA A 16 -18.17 -10.30 10.00
N GLY A 17 -17.51 -10.03 8.86
CA GLY A 17 -17.65 -8.77 8.13
C GLY A 17 -16.86 -7.59 8.73
N GLU A 18 -16.05 -7.84 9.76
CA GLU A 18 -15.19 -6.83 10.35
C GLU A 18 -14.11 -6.34 9.37
N SER A 19 -13.82 -5.04 9.39
CA SER A 19 -12.72 -4.51 8.58
C SER A 19 -11.36 -4.92 9.18
N PRO A 20 -10.31 -5.08 8.35
CA PRO A 20 -8.97 -5.36 8.86
C PRO A 20 -8.47 -4.31 9.87
N VAL A 21 -8.94 -3.07 9.75
CA VAL A 21 -8.53 -1.96 10.62
C VAL A 21 -9.18 -2.08 11.99
N ASP A 22 -10.47 -2.39 12.03
CA ASP A 22 -11.19 -2.60 13.29
C ASP A 22 -10.59 -3.79 14.05
N TYR A 23 -10.30 -4.88 13.34
CA TYR A 23 -9.65 -6.05 13.95
C TYR A 23 -8.27 -5.69 14.51
N TRP A 24 -7.45 -4.96 13.74
CA TRP A 24 -6.13 -4.51 14.18
C TRP A 24 -6.21 -3.66 15.45
N VAL A 25 -7.16 -2.73 15.53
CA VAL A 25 -7.37 -1.87 16.70
C VAL A 25 -7.80 -2.71 17.91
N ARG A 26 -8.81 -3.59 17.77
CA ARG A 26 -9.27 -4.44 18.88
C ARG A 26 -8.16 -5.35 19.40
N LEU A 27 -7.36 -5.92 18.50
CA LEU A 27 -6.24 -6.79 18.86
C LEU A 27 -5.15 -6.03 19.63
N ASN A 28 -4.81 -4.80 19.21
CA ASN A 28 -3.87 -3.96 19.94
C ASN A 28 -4.43 -3.54 21.32
N THR A 29 -5.71 -3.17 21.41
CA THR A 29 -6.35 -2.85 22.70
C THR A 29 -6.34 -4.05 23.65
N ALA A 30 -6.67 -5.25 23.15
CA ALA A 30 -6.61 -6.47 23.95
C ALA A 30 -5.17 -6.77 24.41
N ALA A 31 -4.18 -6.52 23.56
CA ALA A 31 -2.77 -6.65 23.91
C ALA A 31 -2.34 -5.66 25.00
N GLU A 32 -2.72 -4.40 24.89
CA GLU A 32 -2.44 -3.38 25.92
C GLU A 32 -3.10 -3.72 27.25
N HIS A 33 -4.32 -4.24 27.22
CA HIS A 33 -5.02 -4.72 28.41
C HIS A 33 -4.28 -5.90 29.04
N ALA A 34 -3.84 -6.88 28.23
CA ALA A 34 -3.10 -8.03 28.71
C ALA A 34 -1.75 -7.62 29.32
N ASP A 35 -0.98 -6.78 28.64
CA ASP A 35 0.33 -6.28 29.11
C ASP A 35 0.18 -5.48 30.40
N ARG A 36 -0.84 -4.61 30.51
CA ARG A 36 -1.13 -3.86 31.73
C ARG A 36 -1.45 -4.77 32.92
N HIS A 37 -2.21 -5.84 32.71
CA HIS A 37 -2.50 -6.80 33.77
C HIS A 37 -1.27 -7.60 34.18
N LEU A 38 -0.47 -8.07 33.21
CA LEU A 38 0.78 -8.77 33.48
C LEU A 38 1.74 -7.91 34.29
N ARG A 39 1.92 -6.65 33.91
CA ARG A 39 2.78 -5.71 34.65
C ARG A 39 2.32 -5.52 36.09
N LYS A 40 1.00 -5.46 36.33
CA LYS A 40 0.45 -5.36 37.69
C LYS A 40 0.70 -6.61 38.54
N SER A 41 0.74 -7.79 37.91
CA SER A 41 1.05 -9.05 38.60
C SER A 41 2.55 -9.36 38.68
N GLY A 42 3.42 -8.44 38.23
CA GLY A 42 4.88 -8.59 38.24
C GLY A 42 5.45 -9.36 37.04
N GLY A 43 4.62 -9.70 36.05
CA GLY A 43 5.03 -10.32 34.80
C GLY A 43 5.20 -9.32 33.65
N LYS A 44 5.71 -9.80 32.52
CA LYS A 44 5.70 -9.10 31.22
C LYS A 44 5.65 -10.13 30.10
N MET A 45 5.09 -9.75 28.95
CA MET A 45 5.26 -10.56 27.75
C MET A 45 6.45 -10.05 26.95
N GLU A 46 7.32 -10.96 26.54
CA GLU A 46 8.41 -10.61 25.64
C GLU A 46 7.84 -10.36 24.24
N ASN A 47 8.15 -9.19 23.68
CA ASN A 47 7.79 -8.81 22.31
C ASN A 47 6.29 -8.83 22.00
N MET A 48 5.46 -8.22 22.86
CA MET A 48 4.01 -8.07 22.64
C MET A 48 3.63 -7.62 21.23
N SER A 49 4.37 -6.64 20.70
CA SER A 49 4.18 -6.11 19.34
C SER A 49 4.36 -7.17 18.25
N ALA A 50 5.33 -8.07 18.39
CA ALA A 50 5.55 -9.15 17.43
C ALA A 50 4.41 -10.18 17.49
N GLU A 51 3.90 -10.47 18.69
CA GLU A 51 2.76 -11.39 18.83
C GLU A 51 1.48 -10.80 18.24
N VAL A 52 1.22 -9.51 18.44
CA VAL A 52 0.10 -8.80 17.81
C VAL A 52 0.19 -8.90 16.29
N ALA A 53 1.37 -8.65 15.72
CA ALA A 53 1.59 -8.76 14.27
C ALA A 53 1.30 -10.18 13.76
N MET A 54 1.83 -11.21 14.44
CA MET A 54 1.59 -12.60 14.06
C MET A 54 0.11 -12.99 14.19
N MET A 55 -0.55 -12.61 15.28
CA MET A 55 -1.97 -12.87 15.49
C MET A 55 -2.84 -12.22 14.42
N PHE A 56 -2.53 -10.98 14.03
CA PHE A 56 -3.24 -10.31 12.95
C PHE A 56 -3.09 -11.05 11.63
N ILE A 57 -1.86 -11.40 11.24
CA ILE A 57 -1.59 -12.05 9.96
C ILE A 57 -2.24 -13.44 9.89
N ARG A 58 -2.21 -14.23 10.98
CA ARG A 58 -2.84 -15.55 11.04
C ARG A 58 -4.36 -15.50 10.80
N ASN A 59 -5.00 -14.44 11.28
CA ASN A 59 -6.45 -14.30 11.28
C ASN A 59 -6.93 -13.23 10.28
N CYS A 60 -6.09 -12.82 9.33
CA CYS A 60 -6.45 -11.75 8.39
C CYS A 60 -7.59 -12.20 7.46
N SER A 61 -8.79 -11.66 7.66
CA SER A 61 -10.01 -12.01 6.90
C SER A 61 -10.06 -11.47 5.47
N ASN A 62 -9.18 -10.54 5.11
CA ASN A 62 -9.16 -9.92 3.79
C ASN A 62 -8.15 -10.62 2.87
N PRO A 63 -8.58 -11.20 1.73
CA PRO A 63 -7.70 -11.99 0.86
C PRO A 63 -6.63 -11.15 0.16
N ASP A 64 -6.97 -9.91 -0.23
CA ASP A 64 -6.03 -9.02 -0.91
C ASP A 64 -4.90 -8.62 0.05
N LEU A 65 -5.24 -8.21 1.26
CA LEU A 65 -4.26 -7.88 2.30
C LEU A 65 -3.49 -9.12 2.78
N SER A 66 -4.16 -10.26 2.97
CA SER A 66 -3.53 -11.53 3.34
C SER A 66 -2.47 -11.98 2.33
N SER A 67 -2.66 -11.65 1.04
CA SER A 67 -1.68 -11.98 0.00
C SER A 67 -0.35 -11.26 0.19
N VAL A 68 -0.36 -10.02 0.68
CA VAL A 68 0.84 -9.22 0.96
C VAL A 68 1.71 -9.91 2.02
N PHE A 69 1.08 -10.49 3.05
CA PHE A 69 1.79 -11.13 4.15
C PHE A 69 2.53 -12.43 3.78
N LYS A 70 2.34 -12.94 2.56
CA LYS A 70 3.01 -14.15 2.06
C LYS A 70 4.42 -13.90 1.51
N CYS A 71 4.85 -12.64 1.37
CA CYS A 71 6.16 -12.30 0.80
C CYS A 71 7.34 -12.65 1.73
N LYS A 72 7.09 -12.84 3.02
CA LYS A 72 8.09 -13.25 4.01
C LYS A 72 7.44 -14.04 5.15
N PRO A 73 8.21 -14.81 5.95
CA PRO A 73 7.66 -15.58 7.08
C PRO A 73 6.91 -14.69 8.07
N ILE A 74 5.83 -15.22 8.66
CA ILE A 74 4.97 -14.49 9.60
C ILE A 74 5.73 -13.91 10.80
N SER A 75 6.77 -14.61 11.27
CA SER A 75 7.62 -14.17 12.39
C SER A 75 8.58 -13.03 12.05
N LYS A 76 8.68 -12.65 10.77
CA LYS A 76 9.54 -11.57 10.27
C LYS A 76 8.76 -10.27 10.00
N TRP A 77 7.47 -10.26 10.30
CA TRP A 77 6.64 -9.06 10.24
C TRP A 77 6.69 -8.31 11.57
N SER A 78 7.00 -7.02 11.50
CA SER A 78 6.82 -6.10 12.63
C SER A 78 5.40 -5.52 12.64
N ALA A 79 4.93 -5.06 13.80
CA ALA A 79 3.63 -4.39 13.89
C ALA A 79 3.57 -3.11 13.03
N MET A 80 4.70 -2.41 12.87
CA MET A 80 4.79 -1.23 12.00
C MET A 80 4.54 -1.59 10.54
N GLU A 81 5.22 -2.62 10.02
CA GLU A 81 5.00 -3.08 8.64
C GLU A 81 3.58 -3.60 8.42
N VAL A 82 2.98 -4.25 9.43
CA VAL A 82 1.57 -4.66 9.35
C VAL A 82 0.66 -3.44 9.27
N GLN A 83 0.89 -2.42 10.09
CA GLN A 83 0.12 -1.18 10.04
C GLN A 83 0.28 -0.46 8.69
N GLU A 84 1.49 -0.37 8.15
CA GLU A 84 1.74 0.22 6.84
C GLU A 84 1.01 -0.54 5.72
N ALA A 85 0.99 -1.88 5.77
CA ALA A 85 0.24 -2.70 4.82
C ALA A 85 -1.27 -2.48 4.93
N ILE A 86 -1.80 -2.33 6.16
CA ILE A 86 -3.20 -1.98 6.40
C ILE A 86 -3.52 -0.59 5.81
N ASP A 87 -2.68 0.39 6.06
CA ASP A 87 -2.86 1.77 5.59
C ASP A 87 -2.81 1.84 4.06
N GLU A 88 -1.89 1.12 3.41
CA GLU A 88 -1.84 1.03 1.94
C GLU A 88 -3.09 0.36 1.38
N HIS A 89 -3.54 -0.74 1.98
CA HIS A 89 -4.78 -1.40 1.57
C HIS A 89 -6.00 -0.47 1.66
N GLN A 90 -6.10 0.36 2.71
CA GLN A 90 -7.15 1.38 2.80
C GLN A 90 -7.05 2.43 1.69
N ARG A 91 -5.84 2.93 1.37
CA ARG A 91 -5.62 3.89 0.28
C ARG A 91 -6.04 3.32 -1.07
N GLU A 92 -5.61 2.09 -1.38
CA GLU A 92 -6.00 1.40 -2.61
C GLU A 92 -7.52 1.18 -2.69
N HIS A 93 -8.14 0.78 -1.59
CA HIS A 93 -9.58 0.53 -1.57
C HIS A 93 -10.40 1.81 -1.75
N GLN A 94 -9.89 2.96 -1.31
CA GLN A 94 -10.50 4.27 -1.56
C GLN A 94 -10.31 4.73 -3.02
N THR A 95 -9.13 4.54 -3.61
CA THR A 95 -8.87 4.93 -5.01
C THR A 95 -9.67 4.07 -5.99
N ARG A 96 -9.78 2.76 -5.76
CA ARG A 96 -10.60 1.84 -6.57
C ARG A 96 -12.07 2.25 -6.58
N LYS A 97 -12.66 2.55 -5.41
CA LYS A 97 -14.05 3.05 -5.29
C LYS A 97 -14.29 4.36 -6.05
N ARG A 98 -13.28 5.24 -6.11
CA ARG A 98 -13.37 6.52 -6.87
C ARG A 98 -13.27 6.28 -8.37
N SER A 99 -12.40 5.38 -8.81
CA SER A 99 -12.26 5.02 -10.23
C SER A 99 -13.49 4.32 -10.80
N SER A 100 -14.21 3.51 -10.00
CA SER A 100 -15.47 2.88 -10.41
C SER A 100 -16.66 3.85 -10.52
N LYS A 101 -16.52 5.09 -10.04
CA LYS A 101 -17.54 6.14 -10.13
C LYS A 101 -17.34 7.08 -11.31
N VAL A 102 -16.24 6.94 -12.07
CA VAL A 102 -16.09 7.62 -13.35
C VAL A 102 -16.96 6.86 -14.35
N GLU A 103 -18.21 7.29 -14.47
CA GLU A 103 -19.06 6.97 -15.60
C GLU A 103 -18.28 7.11 -16.89
N ARG A 104 -18.44 6.11 -17.75
CA ARG A 104 -17.83 5.97 -19.06
C ARG A 104 -18.08 7.24 -19.89
N PHE A 105 -17.11 8.14 -19.95
CA PHE A 105 -17.09 9.12 -21.02
C PHE A 105 -16.75 8.38 -22.31
N ASN A 106 -17.78 8.16 -23.14
CA ASN A 106 -17.58 7.65 -24.49
C ASN A 106 -16.65 8.61 -25.23
N VAL A 107 -15.42 8.17 -25.50
CA VAL A 107 -14.50 8.89 -26.39
C VAL A 107 -15.04 8.71 -27.81
N ALA A 108 -15.71 9.73 -28.33
CA ALA A 108 -15.98 9.83 -29.75
C ALA A 108 -14.67 10.16 -30.48
N THR A 109 -14.12 9.19 -31.20
CA THR A 109 -13.04 9.39 -32.17
C THR A 109 -13.56 10.30 -33.30
N ALA A 110 -13.11 11.56 -33.32
CA ALA A 110 -13.31 12.43 -34.48
C ALA A 110 -12.36 11.97 -35.60
N ALA A 111 -12.92 11.40 -36.67
CA ALA A 111 -12.20 11.16 -37.91
C ALA A 111 -11.92 12.51 -38.59
N ALA A 112 -10.66 12.92 -38.62
CA ALA A 112 -10.22 14.05 -39.43
C ALA A 112 -10.30 13.64 -40.92
N ALA A 113 -11.22 14.27 -41.64
CA ALA A 113 -11.38 14.10 -43.07
C ALA A 113 -10.12 14.56 -43.82
N THR A 114 -9.68 13.70 -44.73
CA THR A 114 -8.63 13.92 -45.73
C THR A 114 -8.89 15.17 -46.57
N CYS A 115 -7.85 15.98 -46.76
CA CYS A 115 -7.49 16.56 -48.05
C CYS A 115 -6.00 16.99 -48.02
N SER A 116 -5.21 16.42 -48.92
CA SER A 116 -3.89 16.90 -49.37
C SER A 116 -3.85 16.72 -50.89
N PRO A 117 -2.92 17.29 -51.65
CA PRO A 117 -1.89 18.31 -51.33
C PRO A 117 -1.85 19.48 -52.37
N VAL A 118 -1.18 20.59 -52.07
CA VAL A 118 -0.45 21.38 -53.10
C VAL A 118 0.83 21.98 -52.50
N VAL A 119 1.87 21.98 -53.32
CA VAL A 119 3.32 22.15 -53.13
C VAL A 119 3.82 23.61 -52.96
N GLU A 120 5.14 23.71 -52.68
CA GLU A 120 6.10 24.85 -52.72
C GLU A 120 6.57 25.33 -51.33
N GLU A 121 7.68 24.80 -50.79
CA GLU A 121 9.11 25.11 -51.06
C GLU A 121 9.52 26.55 -50.68
N PHE A 122 10.37 26.70 -49.65
CA PHE A 122 11.66 27.43 -49.74
C PHE A 122 12.46 27.39 -48.42
N THR A 123 13.71 26.94 -48.56
CA THR A 123 14.93 27.30 -47.80
C THR A 123 15.20 26.74 -46.41
N THR A 124 16.02 25.69 -46.43
CA THR A 124 17.03 25.38 -45.41
C THR A 124 18.37 26.01 -45.83
N MET A 125 18.96 26.86 -44.98
CA MET A 125 20.41 27.01 -44.91
C MET A 125 20.85 27.30 -43.47
N ARG A 126 21.62 26.37 -42.90
CA ARG A 126 22.76 26.71 -42.03
C ARG A 126 23.79 25.61 -42.12
N ALA A 127 24.77 25.84 -42.99
CA ALA A 127 25.98 25.05 -43.13
C ALA A 127 26.91 25.28 -41.93
N GLY A 128 27.65 24.23 -41.57
CA GLY A 128 28.61 24.22 -40.48
C GLY A 128 29.99 24.81 -40.82
N VAL A 129 30.75 25.05 -39.74
CA VAL A 129 32.20 24.80 -39.50
C VAL A 129 33.19 25.09 -40.65
N GLN A 130 34.17 25.99 -40.39
CA GLN A 130 35.62 25.66 -40.21
C GLN A 130 36.50 26.93 -40.34
N GLU A 131 37.48 27.06 -39.44
CA GLU A 131 38.53 28.11 -39.46
C GLU A 131 39.59 27.90 -40.57
N PRO A 132 40.26 28.97 -41.04
CA PRO A 132 41.49 28.87 -41.83
C PRO A 132 42.78 29.22 -41.03
N PRO A 133 43.92 28.54 -41.28
CA PRO A 133 45.21 28.89 -40.71
C PRO A 133 45.95 29.97 -41.54
N THR A 134 46.63 30.89 -40.85
CA THR A 134 47.52 31.89 -41.45
C THR A 134 48.95 31.37 -41.54
N GLN A 135 49.47 31.26 -42.76
CA GLN A 135 50.90 31.04 -43.04
C GLN A 135 51.46 32.27 -43.75
N GLY A 136 52.66 32.70 -43.31
CA GLY A 136 53.24 33.99 -43.63
C GLY A 136 53.97 34.11 -44.96
N ARG A 137 54.37 35.34 -45.26
CA ARG A 137 55.58 35.71 -45.99
C ARG A 137 55.95 37.14 -45.66
#